data_AF-A0A316WF37-F1
#
_entry.id   AF-A0A316WF37-F1
#
_cell.length_a   1.000
_cell.length_b   1.000
_cell.length_c   1.000
_cell.angle_alpha   90.00
_cell.angle_beta   90.00
_cell.angle_gamma   90.00
#
_symmetry.space_group_name_H-M   'P 1'
#
loop_
_entity.id
_entity.type
_entity.pdbx_description
1 polymer ?
#
loop_
_entity_poly.entity_id
_entity_poly.type
_entity_poly.pdbx_seq_one_letter_code
_entity_poly.pdbx_strand_id
1 'polypeptide(L)'
;MQFHKFRLSIGEIELSEEDIRLIKPQIDKAFVGLEQDEYEKLKESKPDEIKMALENMDDDELLYIAKVNDQKKPDNRYRPDSFSQKIYRELFKRKGDLGYKQLNHLSTIQRKYLTSLGLKER
;
A
#
# COMPACT_ATOMS: atom_id res chain seq x y z
N MET A 1 -2.60 5.02 35.53
CA MET A 1 -3.35 4.41 34.41
C MET A 1 -4.06 5.52 33.68
N GLN A 2 -3.86 5.62 32.36
CA GLN A 2 -4.49 6.63 31.51
C GLN A 2 -5.64 5.97 30.73
N PHE A 3 -6.82 6.59 30.74
CA PHE A 3 -8.01 6.07 30.07
C PHE A 3 -8.41 7.03 28.96
N HIS A 4 -8.85 6.48 27.83
CA HIS A 4 -9.32 7.27 26.70
C HIS A 4 -10.83 7.08 26.55
N LYS A 5 -11.56 8.20 26.52
CA LYS A 5 -13.01 8.21 26.30
C LYS A 5 -13.31 8.35 24.83
N PHE A 6 -14.06 7.37 24.30
CA PHE A 6 -14.59 7.41 22.95
C PHE A 6 -16.11 7.31 22.98
N ARG A 7 -16.76 8.16 22.19
CA ARG A 7 -18.20 8.13 22.00
C ARG A 7 -18.51 7.47 20.67
N LEU A 8 -19.06 6.26 20.73
CA LEU A 8 -19.56 5.56 19.54
C LEU A 8 -21.06 5.82 19.39
N SER A 9 -21.60 5.61 18.20
CA SER A 9 -23.03 5.75 17.90
C SER A 9 -23.94 4.85 18.75
N ILE A 10 -23.37 3.86 19.45
CA ILE A 10 -24.05 2.84 20.26
C ILE A 10 -23.86 3.08 21.78
N GLY A 11 -23.05 4.07 22.19
CA GLY A 11 -22.81 4.40 23.61
C GLY A 11 -21.43 5.01 23.91
N GLU A 12 -21.21 5.38 25.16
CA GLU A 12 -19.89 5.78 25.68
C GLU A 12 -19.14 4.56 26.19
N ILE A 13 -17.89 4.38 25.74
CA ILE A 13 -17.03 3.30 26.19
C ILE A 13 -15.73 3.92 26.70
N GLU A 14 -15.33 3.52 27.91
CA GLU A 14 -14.02 3.84 28.46
C GLU A 14 -13.06 2.69 28.14
N LEU A 15 -12.01 2.99 27.38
CA LEU A 15 -10.95 2.03 27.06
C LEU A 15 -9.70 2.34 27.86
N SER A 16 -9.14 1.32 28.52
CA SER A 16 -7.82 1.38 29.12
C SER A 16 -6.72 1.20 28.07
N GLU A 17 -5.48 1.56 28.40
CA GLU A 17 -4.33 1.27 27.53
C GLU A 17 -4.14 -0.23 27.25
N GLU A 18 -4.51 -1.09 28.19
CA GLU A 18 -4.43 -2.55 28.01
C GLU A 18 -5.49 -3.03 27.01
N ASP A 19 -6.70 -2.48 27.04
CA ASP A 19 -7.75 -2.77 26.07
C ASP A 19 -7.33 -2.36 24.66
N ILE A 20 -6.71 -1.19 24.51
CA ILE A 20 -6.19 -0.72 23.22
C ILE A 20 -5.10 -1.68 22.70
N ARG A 21 -4.21 -2.17 23.57
CA ARG A 21 -3.17 -3.14 23.18
C ARG A 21 -3.75 -4.49 22.76
N LEU A 22 -4.87 -4.92 23.34
CA LEU A 22 -5.54 -6.18 23.01
C LEU A 22 -6.39 -6.07 21.73
N ILE A 23 -7.00 -4.91 21.50
CA ILE A 23 -7.89 -4.66 20.35
C ILE A 23 -7.08 -4.34 19.10
N LYS A 24 -5.96 -3.61 19.21
CA LYS A 24 -5.14 -3.18 18.07
C LYS A 24 -4.77 -4.34 17.12
N PRO A 25 -4.27 -5.50 17.57
CA PRO A 25 -3.97 -6.62 16.67
C PRO A 25 -5.21 -7.18 15.95
N GLN A 26 -6.39 -7.09 16.57
CA GLN A 26 -7.65 -7.55 15.96
C GLN A 26 -8.15 -6.57 14.90
N ILE A 27 -8.01 -5.27 15.16
CA ILE A 27 -8.25 -4.20 14.19
C ILE A 27 -7.27 -4.37 13.02
N ASP A 28 -5.97 -4.42 13.29
CA ASP A 28 -4.92 -4.59 12.27
C ASP A 28 -5.20 -5.83 11.41
N LYS A 29 -5.62 -6.95 12.02
CA LYS A 29 -5.97 -8.19 11.29
C LYS A 29 -7.26 -8.07 10.47
N ALA A 30 -8.26 -7.34 10.95
CA ALA A 30 -9.51 -7.11 10.22
C ALA A 30 -9.29 -6.19 9.01
N PHE A 31 -8.43 -5.18 9.14
CA PHE A 31 -8.01 -4.32 8.03
C PHE A 31 -7.19 -5.10 7.00
N VAL A 32 -6.24 -5.94 7.42
CA VAL A 32 -5.46 -6.80 6.50
C VAL A 32 -6.36 -7.68 5.62
N GLY A 33 -7.48 -8.20 6.16
CA GLY A 33 -8.42 -9.02 5.39
C GLY A 33 -9.26 -8.24 4.38
N LEU A 34 -9.70 -7.02 4.73
CA LEU A 34 -10.42 -6.12 3.82
C LEU A 34 -9.50 -5.59 2.70
N GLU A 35 -8.27 -5.26 3.05
CA GLU A 35 -7.25 -4.75 2.12
C GLU A 35 -6.76 -5.80 1.12
N GLN A 36 -6.75 -7.08 1.51
CA GLN A 36 -6.36 -8.18 0.62
C GLN A 36 -7.38 -8.40 -0.51
N ASP A 37 -8.67 -8.21 -0.22
CA ASP A 37 -9.76 -8.21 -1.21
C ASP A 37 -9.71 -6.97 -2.11
N GLU A 38 -9.35 -5.81 -1.58
CA GLU A 38 -9.19 -4.58 -2.35
C GLU A 38 -8.03 -4.66 -3.33
N TYR A 39 -6.90 -5.26 -2.95
CA TYR A 39 -5.79 -5.51 -3.86
C TYR A 39 -6.22 -6.36 -5.06
N GLU A 40 -6.91 -7.49 -4.83
CA GLU A 40 -7.29 -8.38 -5.93
C GLU A 40 -8.36 -7.73 -6.81
N LYS A 41 -9.36 -7.06 -6.23
CA LYS A 41 -10.34 -6.27 -6.98
C LYS A 41 -9.66 -5.22 -7.84
N LEU A 42 -8.70 -4.48 -7.28
CA LEU A 42 -7.95 -3.46 -8.01
C LEU A 42 -7.16 -4.09 -9.15
N LYS A 43 -6.47 -5.20 -8.92
CA LYS A 43 -5.66 -5.88 -9.94
C LYS A 43 -6.49 -6.43 -11.10
N GLU A 44 -7.71 -6.87 -10.83
CA GLU A 44 -8.68 -7.36 -11.83
C GLU A 44 -9.44 -6.24 -12.55
N SER A 45 -9.37 -5.01 -12.05
CA SER A 45 -10.07 -3.85 -12.62
C SER A 45 -9.50 -3.42 -13.98
N LYS A 46 -10.25 -2.59 -14.71
CA LYS A 46 -9.80 -2.09 -16.02
C LYS A 46 -8.58 -1.16 -15.86
N PRO A 47 -7.71 -1.05 -16.88
CA PRO A 47 -6.52 -0.20 -16.81
C PRO A 47 -6.77 1.25 -16.40
N ASP A 48 -7.87 1.85 -16.85
CA ASP A 48 -8.23 3.24 -16.51
C ASP A 48 -8.75 3.36 -15.07
N GLU A 49 -9.51 2.38 -14.59
CA GLU A 49 -9.99 2.30 -13.22
C GLU A 49 -8.82 2.14 -12.24
N ILE A 50 -7.85 1.28 -12.58
CA ILE A 50 -6.61 1.13 -11.81
C ILE A 50 -5.88 2.46 -11.71
N LYS A 51 -5.72 3.16 -12.83
CA LYS A 51 -5.02 4.44 -12.86
C LYS A 51 -5.71 5.46 -11.95
N MET A 52 -7.03 5.60 -12.08
CA MET A 52 -7.81 6.52 -11.24
C MET A 52 -7.71 6.16 -9.75
N ALA A 53 -7.81 4.88 -9.41
CA ALA A 53 -7.70 4.42 -8.03
C ALA A 53 -6.33 4.77 -7.44
N LEU A 54 -5.24 4.47 -8.15
CA LEU A 54 -3.88 4.80 -7.71
C LEU A 54 -3.65 6.32 -7.60
N GLU A 55 -4.23 7.12 -8.49
CA GLU A 55 -4.14 8.60 -8.43
C GLU A 55 -4.90 9.18 -7.22
N ASN A 56 -5.96 8.52 -6.75
CA ASN A 56 -6.78 8.97 -5.63
C ASN A 56 -6.31 8.47 -4.26
N MET A 57 -5.43 7.46 -4.22
CA MET A 57 -4.86 6.95 -2.96
C MET A 57 -3.96 8.00 -2.30
N ASP A 58 -3.86 8.00 -0.98
CA ASP A 58 -2.78 8.73 -0.31
C ASP A 58 -1.42 8.01 -0.45
N ASP A 59 -0.36 8.58 0.12
CA ASP A 59 0.99 8.01 -0.01
C ASP A 59 1.16 6.70 0.78
N ASP A 60 0.44 6.54 1.89
CA ASP A 60 0.52 5.36 2.75
C ASP A 60 -0.23 4.19 2.11
N GLU A 61 -1.42 4.42 1.57
CA GLU A 61 -2.23 3.47 0.81
C GLU A 61 -1.48 2.97 -0.44
N LEU A 62 -0.88 3.90 -1.19
CA LEU A 62 -0.11 3.56 -2.39
C LEU A 62 1.12 2.71 -2.04
N LEU A 63 1.82 3.04 -0.96
CA LEU A 63 2.96 2.28 -0.48
C LEU A 63 2.55 0.89 0.02
N TYR A 64 1.40 0.80 0.70
CA TYR A 64 0.84 -0.48 1.14
C TYR A 64 0.56 -1.40 -0.05
N ILE A 65 -0.16 -0.92 -1.07
CA ILE A 65 -0.45 -1.69 -2.29
C ILE A 65 0.84 -2.14 -2.99
N ALA A 66 1.86 -1.27 -3.03
CA ALA A 66 3.17 -1.63 -3.58
C ALA A 66 3.82 -2.80 -2.83
N LYS A 67 3.78 -2.80 -1.50
CA LYS A 67 4.33 -3.89 -0.66
C LYS A 67 3.56 -5.19 -0.82
N VAL A 68 2.22 -5.14 -0.83
CA VAL A 68 1.39 -6.34 -1.07
C VAL A 68 1.68 -6.93 -2.44
N ASN A 69 1.81 -6.09 -3.46
CA ASN A 69 2.18 -6.52 -4.81
C ASN A 69 3.53 -7.25 -4.83
N ASP A 70 4.53 -6.76 -4.10
CA ASP A 70 5.86 -7.37 -4.03
C ASP A 70 5.88 -8.70 -3.28
N GLN A 71 5.08 -8.82 -2.21
CA GLN A 71 4.93 -10.08 -1.46
C GLN A 71 4.29 -11.18 -2.31
N LYS A 72 3.33 -10.83 -3.18
CA LYS A 72 2.66 -11.78 -4.08
C LYS A 72 3.53 -12.21 -5.26
N LYS A 73 4.73 -11.63 -5.43
CA LYS A 73 5.64 -11.97 -6.53
C LYS A 73 6.82 -12.82 -6.08
N PRO A 74 7.09 -13.96 -6.75
CA PRO A 74 8.25 -14.80 -6.46
C PRO A 74 9.56 -14.09 -6.82
N ASP A 75 10.59 -14.26 -5.98
CA ASP A 75 11.86 -13.51 -6.04
C ASP A 75 12.74 -13.80 -7.26
N ASN A 76 12.51 -14.90 -7.97
CA ASN A 76 13.57 -15.52 -8.76
C ASN A 76 13.77 -15.01 -10.20
N ARG A 77 13.18 -13.86 -10.56
CA ARG A 77 13.42 -13.06 -11.79
C ARG A 77 12.38 -11.94 -11.85
N TYR A 78 12.47 -10.99 -10.93
CA TYR A 78 11.50 -9.90 -10.91
C TYR A 78 11.69 -9.03 -12.17
N ARG A 79 10.58 -8.85 -12.87
CA ARG A 79 10.43 -7.86 -13.94
C ARG A 79 9.09 -7.21 -13.67
N PRO A 80 9.01 -5.88 -13.57
CA PRO A 80 7.74 -5.22 -13.29
C PRO A 80 6.76 -5.52 -14.41
N ASP A 81 5.67 -6.21 -14.07
CA ASP A 81 4.56 -6.46 -14.98
C ASP A 81 3.73 -5.19 -15.18
N SER A 82 2.71 -5.27 -16.02
CA SER A 82 1.83 -4.13 -16.32
C SER A 82 1.24 -3.49 -15.05
N PHE A 83 0.94 -4.28 -14.02
CA PHE A 83 0.37 -3.77 -12.78
C PHE A 83 1.42 -3.05 -11.92
N SER A 84 2.59 -3.67 -11.71
CA SER A 84 3.69 -3.01 -10.99
C SER A 84 4.16 -1.73 -11.67
N GLN A 85 4.16 -1.68 -13.00
CA GLN A 85 4.49 -0.46 -13.73
C GLN A 85 3.47 0.67 -13.46
N LYS A 86 2.19 0.37 -13.25
CA LYS A 86 1.19 1.39 -12.89
C LYS A 86 1.44 1.93 -11.48
N ILE A 87 1.72 1.05 -10.51
CA ILE A 87 2.09 1.44 -9.14
C ILE A 87 3.35 2.31 -9.14
N TYR A 88 4.40 1.86 -9.82
CA TYR A 88 5.68 2.59 -9.90
C TYR A 88 5.55 3.93 -10.60
N ARG A 89 4.69 4.01 -11.63
CA ARG A 89 4.41 5.27 -12.30
C ARG A 89 3.89 6.30 -11.33
N GLU A 90 2.94 5.94 -10.48
CA GLU A 90 2.36 6.87 -9.51
C GLU A 90 3.38 7.24 -8.42
N LEU A 91 4.12 6.26 -7.87
CA LEU A 91 5.19 6.51 -6.89
C LEU A 91 6.25 7.49 -7.42
N PHE A 92 6.69 7.31 -8.66
CA PHE A 92 7.72 8.16 -9.27
C PHE A 92 7.18 9.53 -9.67
N LYS A 93 5.92 9.60 -10.14
CA LYS A 93 5.22 10.86 -10.44
C LYS A 93 5.10 11.73 -9.19
N ARG A 94 4.72 11.16 -8.04
CA ARG A 94 4.63 11.89 -6.76
C ARG A 94 5.98 12.35 -6.24
N LYS A 95 7.03 11.55 -6.46
CA LYS A 95 8.39 11.92 -6.09
C LYS A 95 8.92 13.13 -6.89
N GLY A 96 8.45 13.30 -8.13
CA GLY A 96 8.64 14.51 -8.96
C GLY A 96 9.94 14.57 -9.75
N ASP A 97 11.04 14.01 -9.25
CA ASP A 97 12.37 14.01 -9.88
C ASP A 97 12.73 12.70 -10.62
N LEU A 98 11.82 11.72 -10.61
CA LEU A 98 12.01 10.42 -11.25
C LEU A 98 11.24 10.34 -12.57
N GLY A 99 11.91 9.87 -13.63
CA GLY A 99 11.22 9.52 -14.87
C GLY A 99 10.20 8.40 -14.65
N TYR A 100 9.02 8.47 -15.28
CA TYR A 100 7.95 7.48 -15.09
C TYR A 100 7.28 7.00 -16.39
N LYS A 101 7.84 7.39 -17.55
CA LYS A 101 7.32 7.04 -18.88
C LYS A 101 7.68 5.60 -19.28
N GLN A 102 8.93 5.20 -19.04
CA GLN A 102 9.45 3.88 -19.40
C GLN A 102 9.80 3.11 -18.11
N LEU A 103 9.00 2.09 -17.79
CA LEU A 103 9.12 1.33 -16.53
C LEU A 103 9.37 -0.17 -16.75
N ASN A 104 9.65 -0.56 -18.00
CA ASN A 104 10.07 -1.92 -18.34
C ASN A 104 11.46 -2.25 -17.78
N HIS A 105 12.32 -1.23 -17.67
CA HIS A 105 13.64 -1.30 -17.06
C HIS A 105 13.79 -0.09 -16.16
N LEU A 106 14.19 -0.34 -14.90
CA LEU A 106 14.38 0.71 -13.91
C LEU A 106 15.83 1.21 -13.96
N SER A 107 16.01 2.53 -13.95
CA SER A 107 17.30 3.19 -13.79
C SER A 107 17.84 3.00 -12.38
N THR A 108 19.14 3.23 -12.18
CA THR A 108 19.78 3.12 -10.86
C THR A 108 19.11 4.02 -9.81
N ILE A 109 18.65 5.22 -10.21
CA ILE A 109 18.01 6.16 -9.28
C ILE A 109 16.62 5.66 -8.90
N GLN A 110 15.83 5.18 -9.86
CA GLN A 110 14.52 4.59 -9.61
C GLN A 110 14.62 3.36 -8.68
N ARG A 111 15.61 2.49 -8.92
CA ARG A 111 15.86 1.33 -8.05
C ARG A 111 16.17 1.75 -6.62
N LYS A 112 17.12 2.68 -6.44
CA LYS A 112 17.48 3.21 -5.10
C LYS A 112 16.27 3.80 -4.38
N TYR A 113 15.39 4.47 -5.10
CA TYR A 113 14.17 5.01 -4.52
C TYR A 113 13.22 3.89 -4.05
N LEU A 114 12.99 2.87 -4.87
CA LEU A 114 12.21 1.69 -4.45
C LEU A 114 12.85 0.99 -3.24
N THR A 115 14.18 0.83 -3.22
CA THR A 115 14.91 0.29 -2.05
C THR A 115 14.64 1.11 -0.79
N SER A 116 14.65 2.45 -0.92
CA SER A 116 14.41 3.35 0.22
C SER A 116 12.98 3.23 0.78
N LEU A 117 12.04 2.75 -0.03
CA LEU A 117 10.66 2.45 0.37
C LEU A 117 10.49 1.00 0.87
N GLY A 118 11.55 0.18 0.82
CA GLY A 118 11.51 -1.24 1.16
C GLY A 118 10.85 -2.12 0.09
N LEU A 119 10.84 -1.68 -1.18
CA LEU A 119 10.26 -2.38 -2.32
C LEU A 119 11.33 -3.14 -3.13
N LYS A 120 10.90 -4.16 -3.88
CA LYS A 120 11.75 -4.97 -4.76
C LYS A 120 12.10 -4.19 -6.02
N GLU A 121 13.38 -4.17 -6.38
CA GLU A 121 13.93 -3.30 -7.44
C GLU A 121 14.57 -4.05 -8.63
N ARG A 122 14.68 -5.39 -8.54
CA ARG A 122 15.43 -6.22 -9.50
C ARG A 122 14.58 -6.71 -10.63
#